data_AF-A0A9E6CJF2-F1
#
_entry.id   AF-A0A9E6CJF2-F1
#
_cell.length_a   1.000
_cell.length_b   1.000
_cell.length_c   1.000
_cell.angle_alpha   90.00
_cell.angle_beta   90.00
_cell.angle_gamma   90.00
#
_symmetry.space_group_name_H-M   'P 1'
#
loop_
_entity.id
_entity.type
_entity.pdbx_description
1 polymer ?
#
loop_
_entity_poly.entity_id
_entity_poly.type
_entity_poly.pdbx_seq_one_letter_code
_entity_poly.pdbx_strand_id
1 'polypeptide(L)'
;MSWTSWRSDQNINPYHSGLQVTEEPRRLSEIAGYEYVPSKDEDVCCGFGGSYSVDFPEIFAEILKKKLDNVQDSDAWLLVTDCPGCVIQLRGGMDKRKTKIQVKHIAEVLAEALNLG
;
A
#
# COMPACT_ATOMS: atom_id res chain seq x y z
N MET A 1 3.12 -18.05 27.43
CA MET A 1 1.73 -18.45 27.11
C MET A 1 0.82 -17.26 27.35
N SER A 2 0.38 -16.58 26.28
CA SER A 2 -0.80 -15.70 26.24
C SER A 2 -0.98 -15.20 24.80
N TRP A 3 -1.46 -16.10 23.95
CA TRP A 3 -1.90 -15.84 22.58
C TRP A 3 -3.33 -15.29 22.61
N THR A 4 -3.54 -14.00 22.90
CA THR A 4 -4.89 -13.38 22.84
C THR A 4 -4.80 -11.86 22.73
N SER A 5 -4.65 -11.36 21.51
CA SER A 5 -5.34 -10.15 21.05
C SER A 5 -5.33 -10.12 19.52
N TRP A 6 -6.16 -10.96 18.90
CA TRP A 6 -6.54 -10.79 17.50
C TRP A 6 -7.24 -9.44 17.38
N ARG A 7 -6.56 -8.47 16.75
CA ARG A 7 -7.11 -7.15 16.43
C ARG A 7 -7.83 -7.26 15.09
N SER A 8 -9.15 -7.43 15.14
CA SER A 8 -10.03 -7.54 13.98
C SER A 8 -10.27 -6.21 13.24
N ASP A 9 -9.41 -5.21 13.44
CA ASP A 9 -9.49 -3.88 12.84
C ASP A 9 -8.32 -3.60 11.87
N GLN A 10 -7.48 -4.60 11.59
CA GLN A 10 -6.22 -4.47 10.85
C GLN A 10 -6.34 -4.85 9.35
N ASN A 11 -7.21 -4.17 8.59
CA ASN A 11 -7.35 -4.33 7.14
C ASN A 11 -6.20 -3.69 6.34
N ILE A 12 -5.50 -4.46 5.51
CA ILE A 12 -4.32 -4.04 4.74
C ILE A 12 -4.47 -4.29 3.24
N ASN A 13 -3.97 -3.38 2.41
CA ASN A 13 -3.93 -3.56 0.96
C ASN A 13 -2.47 -3.69 0.48
N PRO A 14 -1.94 -4.91 0.24
CA PRO A 14 -0.69 -5.16 -0.44
C PRO A 14 -0.84 -4.87 -1.94
N TYR A 15 -0.29 -3.73 -2.33
CA TYR A 15 -0.12 -3.28 -3.71
C TYR A 15 0.69 -4.26 -4.54
N HIS A 16 0.32 -4.41 -5.81
CA HIS A 16 1.10 -5.20 -6.78
C HIS A 16 1.93 -4.29 -7.67
N SER A 17 3.23 -4.57 -7.73
CA SER A 17 4.05 -4.07 -8.82
C SER A 17 3.60 -4.73 -10.13
N GLY A 18 3.71 -4.03 -11.27
CA GLY A 18 3.42 -4.58 -12.61
C GLY A 18 4.34 -5.75 -13.04
N LEU A 19 5.06 -6.34 -12.09
CA LEU A 19 5.96 -7.48 -12.19
C LEU A 19 5.25 -8.82 -11.90
N GLN A 20 3.94 -8.81 -11.65
CA GLN A 20 3.11 -10.00 -11.40
C GLN A 20 3.47 -10.78 -10.12
N VAL A 21 4.21 -10.15 -9.22
CA VAL A 21 4.47 -10.66 -7.87
C VAL A 21 3.31 -10.23 -6.97
N THR A 22 2.44 -11.18 -6.63
CA THR A 22 1.16 -10.90 -5.97
C THR A 22 0.94 -11.71 -4.69
N GLU A 23 1.37 -12.97 -4.70
CA GLU A 23 1.13 -13.91 -3.59
C GLU A 23 2.10 -13.70 -2.42
N GLU A 24 3.37 -13.44 -2.70
CA GLU A 24 4.39 -13.28 -1.67
C GLU A 24 4.13 -12.05 -0.77
N PRO A 25 3.81 -10.84 -1.30
CA PRO A 25 3.50 -9.68 -0.45
C PRO A 25 2.23 -9.87 0.39
N ARG A 26 1.21 -10.56 -0.15
CA ARG A 26 -0.01 -10.92 0.60
C ARG A 26 0.33 -11.85 1.76
N ARG A 27 1.04 -12.94 1.47
CA ARG A 27 1.45 -13.92 2.49
C ARG A 27 2.33 -13.31 3.58
N LEU A 28 3.23 -12.39 3.22
CA LEU A 28 4.05 -11.68 4.21
C LEU A 28 3.20 -10.75 5.09
N SER A 29 2.18 -10.12 4.53
CA SER A 29 1.24 -9.28 5.30
C SER A 29 0.41 -10.12 6.28
N GLU A 30 -0.04 -11.30 5.86
CA GLU A 30 -0.73 -12.26 6.75
C GLU A 30 0.17 -12.75 7.88
N ILE A 31 1.44 -13.09 7.59
CA ILE A 31 2.43 -13.48 8.61
C ILE A 31 2.67 -12.34 9.60
N ALA A 32 2.62 -11.09 9.13
CA ALA A 32 2.72 -9.91 9.98
C ALA A 32 1.45 -9.62 10.79
N GLY A 33 0.39 -10.43 10.65
CA GLY A 33 -0.85 -10.34 11.42
C GLY A 33 -1.92 -9.43 10.82
N TYR A 34 -1.83 -9.11 9.54
CA TYR A 34 -2.79 -8.24 8.84
C TYR A 34 -3.70 -9.03 7.91
N GLU A 35 -4.94 -8.58 7.74
CA GLU A 35 -5.90 -9.18 6.81
C GLU A 35 -5.91 -8.43 5.49
N TYR A 36 -5.76 -9.16 4.39
CA TYR A 36 -5.77 -8.58 3.05
C TYR A 36 -7.16 -8.08 2.65
N VAL A 37 -7.24 -6.82 2.25
CA VAL A 37 -8.42 -6.22 1.63
C VAL A 37 -8.09 -5.78 0.20
N PRO A 38 -8.77 -6.35 -0.82
CA PRO A 38 -8.54 -5.99 -2.20
C PRO A 38 -9.06 -4.58 -2.49
N SER A 39 -8.37 -3.87 -3.38
CA SER A 39 -8.90 -2.63 -3.99
C SER A 39 -9.10 -2.81 -5.48
N LYS A 40 -10.00 -2.03 -6.06
CA LYS A 40 -10.17 -1.96 -7.50
C LYS A 40 -8.84 -1.52 -8.17
N ASP A 41 -8.49 -2.16 -9.28
CA ASP A 41 -7.29 -1.85 -10.07
C ASP A 41 -5.99 -1.83 -9.21
N GLU A 42 -5.88 -2.75 -8.25
CA GLU A 42 -4.73 -2.87 -7.34
C GLU A 42 -3.41 -3.24 -8.04
N ASP A 43 -3.50 -3.80 -9.25
CA ASP A 43 -2.39 -4.16 -10.15
C ASP A 43 -1.95 -3.01 -11.07
N VAL A 44 -2.71 -1.91 -11.12
CA VAL A 44 -2.36 -0.73 -11.91
C VAL A 44 -1.29 0.09 -11.19
N CYS A 45 -0.36 0.62 -11.99
CA CYS A 45 0.75 1.49 -11.56
C CYS A 45 0.30 2.60 -10.60
N CYS A 46 1.13 2.89 -9.58
CA CYS A 46 0.91 3.96 -8.61
C CYS A 46 1.03 5.39 -9.16
N GLY A 47 1.56 5.54 -10.38
CA GLY A 47 1.76 6.82 -11.02
C GLY A 47 3.13 7.48 -10.76
N PHE A 48 4.10 6.78 -10.16
CA PHE A 48 5.45 7.36 -9.94
C PHE A 48 6.29 7.46 -11.22
N GLY A 49 6.17 6.50 -12.16
CA GLY A 49 6.73 6.58 -13.53
C GLY A 49 8.25 6.82 -13.70
N GLY A 50 9.02 7.07 -12.63
CA GLY A 50 10.43 7.50 -12.74
C GLY A 50 10.55 8.87 -13.40
N SER A 51 11.55 9.07 -14.27
CA SER A 51 11.70 10.33 -15.02
C SER A 51 10.50 10.64 -15.92
N TYR A 52 9.80 9.60 -16.40
CA TYR A 52 8.64 9.76 -17.27
C TYR A 52 7.47 10.49 -16.61
N SER A 53 7.37 10.46 -15.27
CA SER A 53 6.36 11.25 -14.56
C SER A 53 6.65 12.74 -14.58
N VAL A 54 7.91 13.13 -14.79
CA VAL A 54 8.31 14.53 -14.97
C VAL A 54 7.99 15.00 -16.38
N ASP A 55 8.15 14.11 -17.38
CA ASP A 55 7.84 14.40 -18.77
C ASP A 55 6.31 14.51 -19.03
N PHE A 56 5.50 13.71 -18.31
CA PHE A 56 4.05 13.63 -18.51
C PHE A 56 3.23 13.78 -17.20
N PRO A 57 3.37 14.90 -16.47
CA PRO A 57 2.85 15.04 -15.11
C PRO A 57 1.33 14.88 -15.02
N GLU A 58 0.57 15.35 -16.01
CA GLU A 58 -0.90 15.27 -16.00
C GLU A 58 -1.42 13.83 -16.08
N ILE A 59 -0.79 13.01 -16.94
CA ILE A 59 -1.16 11.59 -17.11
C ILE A 59 -0.92 10.84 -15.80
N PHE A 60 0.25 11.04 -15.21
CA PHE A 60 0.63 10.37 -13.97
C PHE A 60 -0.15 10.88 -12.75
N ALA A 61 -0.57 12.15 -12.75
CA ALA A 61 -1.45 12.70 -11.72
C ALA A 61 -2.84 12.04 -11.76
N GLU A 62 -3.41 11.80 -12.94
CA GLU A 62 -4.69 11.08 -13.06
C GLU A 62 -4.58 9.61 -12.68
N ILE A 63 -3.47 8.93 -13.00
CA ILE A 63 -3.20 7.56 -12.54
C ILE A 63 -3.14 7.51 -11.01
N LEU A 64 -2.33 8.39 -10.40
CA LEU A 64 -2.23 8.47 -8.94
C LEU A 64 -3.61 8.75 -8.33
N LYS A 65 -4.36 9.71 -8.86
CA LYS A 65 -5.68 10.07 -8.35
C LYS A 65 -6.62 8.87 -8.31
N LYS A 66 -6.76 8.14 -9.44
CA LYS A 66 -7.58 6.92 -9.50
C LYS A 66 -7.14 5.87 -8.49
N LYS A 67 -5.82 5.67 -8.34
CA LYS A 67 -5.29 4.70 -7.38
C LYS A 67 -5.67 5.06 -5.95
N LEU A 68 -5.52 6.32 -5.56
CA LEU A 68 -5.85 6.79 -4.23
C LEU A 68 -7.38 6.72 -3.98
N ASP A 69 -8.21 7.01 -4.98
CA ASP A 69 -9.67 6.85 -4.90
C ASP A 69 -10.02 5.38 -4.61
N ASN A 70 -9.50 4.44 -5.41
CA ASN A 70 -9.77 3.01 -5.23
C ASN A 70 -9.30 2.46 -3.87
N VAL A 71 -8.19 2.96 -3.34
CA VAL A 71 -7.70 2.57 -1.99
C VAL A 71 -8.58 3.16 -0.90
N GLN A 72 -9.09 4.38 -1.08
CA GLN A 72 -10.03 4.98 -0.12
C GLN A 72 -11.36 4.24 -0.10
N ASP A 73 -11.83 3.79 -1.26
CA ASP A 73 -13.07 3.02 -1.42
C ASP A 73 -12.96 1.58 -0.87
N SER A 74 -11.73 1.08 -0.61
CA SER A 74 -11.53 -0.28 -0.09
C SER A 74 -11.65 -0.38 1.43
N ASP A 75 -11.91 0.72 2.14
CA ASP A 75 -11.97 0.79 3.61
C ASP A 75 -10.68 0.30 4.33
N ALA A 76 -9.56 0.19 3.62
CA ALA A 76 -8.28 -0.19 4.20
C ALA A 76 -7.69 1.00 4.96
N TRP A 77 -7.23 0.79 6.20
CA TRP A 77 -6.56 1.85 6.97
C TRP A 77 -5.05 1.87 6.71
N LEU A 78 -4.48 0.81 6.13
CA LEU A 78 -3.07 0.67 5.79
C LEU A 78 -2.89 0.15 4.36
N LEU A 79 -2.19 0.91 3.55
CA LEU A 79 -1.72 0.54 2.21
C LEU A 79 -0.26 0.09 2.30
N VAL A 80 0.06 -1.07 1.75
CA VAL A 80 1.40 -1.65 1.77
C VAL A 80 1.90 -1.89 0.37
N THR A 81 3.19 -1.67 0.16
CA THR A 81 3.85 -1.91 -1.12
C THR A 81 5.28 -2.40 -0.87
N ASP A 82 5.83 -3.18 -1.79
CA ASP A 82 7.23 -3.63 -1.82
C ASP A 82 8.14 -2.68 -2.63
N CYS A 83 7.56 -1.65 -3.25
CA CYS A 83 8.27 -0.68 -4.06
C CYS A 83 8.45 0.66 -3.32
N PRO A 84 9.70 1.09 -3.03
CA PRO A 84 9.96 2.38 -2.38
C PRO A 84 9.45 3.60 -3.16
N GLY A 85 9.51 3.56 -4.50
CA GLY A 85 8.96 4.64 -5.34
C GLY A 85 7.44 4.75 -5.20
N CYS A 86 6.74 3.62 -5.07
CA CYS A 86 5.31 3.61 -4.78
C CYS A 86 5.03 4.19 -3.39
N VAL A 87 5.84 3.87 -2.37
CA VAL A 87 5.69 4.48 -1.04
C VAL A 87 5.75 6.00 -1.15
N ILE A 88 6.78 6.56 -1.79
CA ILE A 88 6.95 8.02 -1.92
C ILE A 88 5.73 8.65 -2.60
N GLN A 89 5.29 8.10 -3.73
CA GLN A 89 4.19 8.66 -4.52
C GLN A 89 2.84 8.55 -3.80
N LEU A 90 2.53 7.36 -3.27
CA LEU A 90 1.25 7.07 -2.64
C LEU A 90 1.14 7.78 -1.28
N ARG A 91 2.20 7.76 -0.46
CA ARG A 91 2.23 8.46 0.83
C ARG A 91 2.05 9.96 0.63
N GLY A 92 2.82 10.57 -0.29
CA GLY A 92 2.67 11.98 -0.62
C GLY A 92 1.28 12.34 -1.17
N GLY A 93 0.66 11.43 -1.93
CA GLY A 93 -0.71 11.57 -2.42
C GLY A 93 -1.76 11.52 -1.30
N MET A 94 -1.65 10.54 -0.40
CA MET A 94 -2.52 10.39 0.76
C MET A 94 -2.39 11.57 1.74
N ASP A 95 -1.16 12.03 2.00
CA ASP A 95 -0.89 13.18 2.86
C ASP A 95 -1.54 14.46 2.31
N LYS A 96 -1.45 14.70 1.00
CA LYS A 96 -2.13 15.84 0.33
C LYS A 96 -3.65 15.78 0.48
N ARG A 97 -4.22 14.58 0.49
CA ARG A 97 -5.66 14.36 0.71
C ARG A 97 -6.07 14.42 2.18
N LYS A 98 -5.11 14.51 3.10
CA LYS A 98 -5.35 14.49 4.57
C LYS A 98 -6.14 13.27 5.01
N THR A 99 -5.93 12.13 4.35
CA THR A 99 -6.55 10.87 4.77
C THR A 99 -5.89 10.33 6.04
N LYS A 100 -6.56 9.40 6.71
CA LYS A 100 -6.01 8.62 7.82
C LYS A 100 -5.28 7.34 7.35
N ILE A 101 -5.39 7.00 6.07
CA ILE A 101 -4.77 5.80 5.51
C ILE A 101 -3.26 5.95 5.55
N GLN A 102 -2.59 5.02 6.22
CA GLN A 102 -1.14 4.96 6.26
C GLN A 102 -0.60 4.26 5.02
N VAL A 103 0.57 4.66 4.55
CA VAL A 103 1.27 3.98 3.45
C VAL A 103 2.62 3.50 3.96
N LYS A 104 2.90 2.20 3.92
CA LYS A 104 4.16 1.62 4.41
C LYS A 104 4.79 0.68 3.40
N HIS A 105 6.10 0.52 3.51
CA HIS A 105 6.81 -0.56 2.85
C HIS A 105 6.56 -1.89 3.59
N ILE A 106 6.49 -3.01 2.89
CA ILE A 106 6.31 -4.34 3.52
C ILE A 106 7.40 -4.65 4.56
N ALA A 107 8.62 -4.17 4.34
CA ALA A 107 9.71 -4.31 5.31
C ALA A 107 9.46 -3.55 6.62
N GLU A 108 8.81 -2.38 6.59
CA GLU A 108 8.43 -1.64 7.80
C GLU A 108 7.40 -2.45 8.60
N VAL A 109 6.41 -3.01 7.89
CA VAL A 109 5.33 -3.82 8.47
C VAL A 109 5.89 -5.09 9.13
N LEU A 110 6.84 -5.76 8.47
CA LEU A 110 7.52 -6.94 9.03
C LEU A 110 8.41 -6.58 10.22
N ALA A 111 9.14 -5.46 10.16
CA ALA A 111 9.97 -5.01 11.27
C ALA A 111 9.12 -4.71 12.52
N GLU A 112 7.97 -4.06 12.34
CA GLU A 112 7.01 -3.80 13.43
C GLU A 112 6.45 -5.11 14.00
N ALA A 113 6.05 -6.07 13.16
CA ALA A 113 5.57 -7.37 13.61
C ALA A 113 6.63 -8.17 14.40
N LEU A 114 7.91 -7.98 14.08
CA LEU A 114 9.04 -8.60 14.75
C LEU A 114 9.55 -7.82 15.97
N ASN A 115 8.93 -6.69 16.33
CA ASN A 115 9.39 -5.76 17.37
C ASN A 115 10.85 -5.28 17.17
N LEU A 116 11.22 -5.00 15.92
CA LEU A 116 12.55 -4.49 15.56
C LEU A 116 12.60 -2.94 15.48
N GLY A 117 11.52 -2.25 15.84
CA GLY A 117 11.35 -0.79 15.75
C GLY A 117 11.00 -0.14 17.08
#